data_AF-A0A9D9C3F6-F1
#
_entry.id   AF-A0A9D9C3F6-F1
#
_cell.length_a   1.000
_cell.length_b   1.000
_cell.length_c   1.000
_cell.angle_alpha   90.00
_cell.angle_beta   90.00
_cell.angle_gamma   90.00
#
_symmetry.space_group_name_H-M   'P 1'
#
loop_
_entity.id
_entity.type
_entity.pdbx_description
1 polymer ?
#
loop_
_entity_poly.entity_id
_entity_poly.type
_entity_poly.pdbx_seq_one_letter_code
_entity_poly.pdbx_strand_id
1 'polypeptide(L)'
;GIRDYSLEIPFYVVFVCALLFPFVGCLKSGRKMISQGVMVVSAVLMCSFSYACDVADYNFHAEMRMQRAVEECRWDDVLQEAARVKGPVTREMIMLRDIALINRGEFCSARYTYNNQSVPPLPINDSVQIRIKDQASDLIYFNYGETVFAIRRAMERCMHYGYSYYTMRMLTQCAILNGEKDNALKYLRLLSKTFFQRKWVEEMRPYVDGVKPLQESACFRMPLKLYREGTELVGTDDNYVEMTLNKKWMYTLTTDPEAQQVALGCAMIMRDQRCFWSQVQRYYEINRDKAFPTHVQEAMLFDVYERKMPGINLSFVKFDERVLARYKSFTDRLRQYVSQGMSGEQIGRALRPEFGDTYMWDYCALSAVQTN
;
A
#
# COMPACT_ATOMS: atom_id res chain seq x y z
N GLY A 1 -26.85 7.24 -3.05
CA GLY A 1 -28.31 7.16 -3.35
C GLY A 1 -28.98 5.98 -2.66
N ILE A 2 -29.27 4.88 -3.38
CA ILE A 2 -29.98 3.69 -2.82
C ILE A 2 -29.06 2.86 -1.88
N ARG A 3 -27.74 2.97 -2.05
CA ARG A 3 -26.73 2.22 -1.28
C ARG A 3 -26.48 2.81 0.12
N ASP A 4 -26.62 4.13 0.29
CA ASP A 4 -26.39 4.80 1.59
C ASP A 4 -27.49 4.47 2.59
N TYR A 5 -28.75 4.45 2.15
CA TYR A 5 -29.86 4.00 3.01
C TYR A 5 -29.70 2.54 3.45
N SER A 6 -29.06 1.68 2.65
CA SER A 6 -28.91 0.26 3.00
C SER A 6 -27.96 -0.01 4.18
N LEU A 7 -27.01 0.90 4.42
CA LEU A 7 -26.02 0.80 5.50
C LEU A 7 -26.53 1.33 6.84
N GLU A 8 -27.54 2.20 6.83
CA GLU A 8 -28.14 2.77 8.05
C GLU A 8 -29.29 1.92 8.61
N ILE A 9 -29.92 1.08 7.76
CA ILE A 9 -31.01 0.17 8.15
C ILE A 9 -30.66 -0.69 9.38
N PRO A 10 -29.46 -1.29 9.52
CA PRO A 10 -29.11 -2.06 10.72
C PRO A 10 -29.15 -1.21 12.01
N PHE A 11 -28.73 0.05 11.96
CA PHE A 11 -28.75 0.95 13.12
C PHE A 11 -30.17 1.37 13.50
N TYR A 12 -31.02 1.64 12.49
CA TYR A 12 -32.45 1.91 12.73
C TYR A 12 -33.17 0.69 13.29
N VAL A 13 -32.86 -0.51 12.82
CA VAL A 13 -33.42 -1.76 13.35
C VAL A 13 -32.95 -2.00 14.79
N VAL A 14 -31.67 -1.80 15.11
CA VAL A 14 -31.16 -1.89 16.49
C VAL A 14 -31.84 -0.87 17.41
N PHE A 15 -32.03 0.37 16.97
CA PHE A 15 -32.72 1.41 17.72
C PHE A 15 -34.19 1.05 17.99
N VAL A 16 -34.91 0.55 16.98
CA VAL A 16 -36.30 0.10 17.10
C VAL A 16 -36.40 -1.15 18.01
N CYS A 17 -35.48 -2.12 17.88
CA CYS A 17 -35.43 -3.29 18.76
C CYS A 17 -35.14 -2.91 20.23
N ALA A 18 -34.26 -1.95 20.47
CA ALA A 18 -33.97 -1.42 21.81
C ALA A 18 -35.17 -0.69 22.42
N LEU A 19 -35.93 0.06 21.61
CA LEU A 19 -37.17 0.73 22.04
C LEU A 19 -38.32 -0.24 22.33
N LEU A 20 -38.35 -1.40 21.68
CA LEU A 20 -39.38 -2.43 21.89
C LEU A 20 -39.05 -3.37 23.06
N PHE A 21 -37.80 -3.39 23.53
CA PHE A 21 -37.31 -4.21 24.66
C PHE A 21 -38.13 -4.05 25.97
N PRO A 22 -38.54 -2.84 26.40
CA PRO A 22 -39.31 -2.66 27.64
C PRO A 22 -40.73 -3.24 27.54
N PHE A 23 -41.32 -3.29 26.35
CA PHE A 23 -42.70 -3.75 26.14
C PHE A 23 -42.83 -5.28 26.19
N VAL A 24 -41.73 -6.01 25.98
CA VAL A 24 -41.68 -7.48 26.09
C VAL A 24 -41.76 -7.94 27.56
N GLY A 25 -41.30 -7.13 28.50
CA GLY A 25 -41.33 -7.42 29.95
C GLY A 25 -42.76 -7.53 30.53
N CYS A 26 -43.74 -6.88 29.90
CA CYS A 26 -45.13 -6.79 30.36
C CYS A 26 -46.07 -7.90 29.86
N LEU A 27 -45.57 -8.88 29.08
CA LEU A 27 -46.40 -9.94 28.50
C LEU A 27 -46.53 -11.18 29.41
N LYS A 28 -47.72 -11.80 29.44
CA LYS A 28 -47.98 -13.05 30.20
C LYS A 28 -47.06 -14.19 29.71
N SER A 29 -46.66 -15.10 30.62
CA SER A 29 -45.62 -16.15 30.44
C SER A 29 -45.59 -16.84 29.06
N GLY A 30 -46.74 -17.27 28.52
CA GLY A 30 -46.80 -17.94 27.20
C GLY A 30 -46.46 -17.05 25.99
N ARG A 31 -46.64 -15.72 26.10
CA ARG A 31 -46.25 -14.76 25.05
C ARG A 31 -44.80 -14.31 25.17
N LYS A 32 -44.13 -14.55 26.32
CA LYS A 32 -42.70 -14.25 26.50
C LYS A 32 -41.81 -15.14 25.62
N MET A 33 -42.15 -16.42 25.44
CA MET A 33 -41.43 -17.30 24.51
C MET A 33 -41.55 -16.84 23.05
N ILE A 34 -42.75 -16.41 22.63
CA ILE A 34 -42.99 -15.92 21.27
C ILE A 34 -42.17 -14.64 21.02
N SER A 35 -42.15 -13.71 21.98
CA SER A 35 -41.33 -12.49 21.86
C SER A 35 -39.83 -12.76 21.90
N GLN A 36 -39.37 -13.74 22.69
CA GLN A 36 -37.95 -14.14 22.70
C GLN A 36 -37.56 -14.80 21.38
N GLY A 37 -38.42 -15.64 20.80
CA GLY A 37 -38.21 -16.25 19.48
C GLY A 37 -38.11 -15.21 18.36
N VAL A 38 -39.00 -14.21 18.35
CA VAL A 38 -38.94 -13.11 17.37
C VAL A 38 -37.63 -12.32 17.52
N MET A 39 -37.15 -12.09 18.75
CA MET A 39 -35.90 -11.35 18.99
C MET A 39 -34.68 -12.12 18.47
N VAL A 40 -34.63 -13.44 18.71
CA VAL A 40 -33.56 -14.30 18.20
C VAL A 40 -33.57 -14.33 16.68
N VAL A 41 -34.75 -14.46 16.05
CA VAL A 41 -34.88 -14.43 14.59
C VAL A 41 -34.45 -13.08 14.02
N SER A 42 -34.83 -11.95 14.64
CA SER A 42 -34.37 -10.63 14.20
C SER A 42 -32.86 -10.45 14.38
N ALA A 43 -32.27 -10.95 15.47
CA ALA A 43 -30.83 -10.89 15.69
C ALA A 43 -30.07 -11.74 14.67
N VAL A 44 -30.57 -12.94 14.37
CA VAL A 44 -29.98 -13.83 13.35
C VAL A 44 -30.10 -13.21 11.95
N LEU A 45 -31.25 -12.62 11.59
CA LEU A 45 -31.42 -11.92 10.32
C LEU A 45 -30.52 -10.69 10.23
N MET A 46 -30.33 -9.93 11.31
CA MET A 46 -29.38 -8.82 11.37
C MET A 46 -27.94 -9.30 11.20
N CYS A 47 -27.49 -10.31 11.96
CA CYS A 47 -26.14 -10.85 11.82
C CYS A 47 -25.90 -11.40 10.41
N SER A 48 -26.91 -12.05 9.82
CA SER A 48 -26.84 -12.59 8.45
C SER A 48 -26.80 -11.47 7.41
N PHE A 49 -27.57 -10.40 7.60
CA PHE A 49 -27.58 -9.24 6.71
C PHE A 49 -26.29 -8.43 6.82
N SER A 50 -25.81 -8.15 8.03
CA SER A 50 -24.50 -7.53 8.27
C SER A 50 -23.37 -8.35 7.66
N TYR A 51 -23.40 -9.68 7.82
CA TYR A 51 -22.43 -10.57 7.17
C TYR A 51 -22.53 -10.52 5.64
N ALA A 52 -23.74 -10.52 5.07
CA ALA A 52 -23.93 -10.41 3.62
C ALA A 52 -23.45 -9.07 3.04
N CYS A 53 -23.65 -7.96 3.75
CA CYS A 53 -23.14 -6.65 3.38
C CYS A 53 -21.61 -6.56 3.54
N ASP A 54 -21.05 -7.16 4.59
CA ASP A 54 -19.61 -7.19 4.87
C ASP A 54 -18.84 -8.02 3.83
N VAL A 55 -19.40 -9.15 3.39
CA VAL A 55 -18.83 -10.00 2.32
C VAL A 55 -18.83 -9.29 0.95
N ALA A 56 -19.62 -8.24 0.77
CA ALA A 56 -19.73 -7.56 -0.52
C ALA A 56 -18.48 -6.76 -0.92
N ASP A 57 -17.62 -6.37 0.04
CA ASP A 57 -16.39 -5.61 -0.25
C ASP A 57 -15.13 -6.43 0.04
N TYR A 58 -14.84 -7.39 -0.84
CA TYR A 58 -13.64 -8.20 -0.76
C TYR A 58 -12.35 -7.36 -0.72
N ASN A 59 -12.32 -6.23 -1.45
CA ASN A 59 -11.15 -5.37 -1.51
C ASN A 59 -10.90 -4.68 -0.16
N PHE A 60 -11.93 -4.17 0.50
CA PHE A 60 -11.82 -3.59 1.84
C PHE A 60 -11.25 -4.61 2.86
N HIS A 61 -11.74 -5.85 2.84
CA HIS A 61 -11.22 -6.89 3.73
C HIS A 61 -9.77 -7.27 3.40
N ALA A 62 -9.40 -7.33 2.12
CA ALA A 62 -8.04 -7.58 1.71
C ALA A 62 -7.10 -6.45 2.14
N GLU A 63 -7.51 -5.19 1.95
CA GLU A 63 -6.81 -3.99 2.39
C GLU A 63 -6.58 -4.00 3.90
N MET A 64 -7.60 -4.33 4.69
CA MET A 64 -7.46 -4.41 6.14
C MET A 64 -6.53 -5.55 6.60
N ARG A 65 -6.55 -6.70 5.92
CA ARG A 65 -5.60 -7.79 6.18
C ARG A 65 -4.17 -7.39 5.82
N MET A 66 -3.99 -6.71 4.69
CA MET A 66 -2.68 -6.21 4.24
C MET A 66 -2.14 -5.15 5.20
N GLN A 67 -2.96 -4.18 5.62
CA GLN A 67 -2.56 -3.15 6.57
C GLN A 67 -2.11 -3.76 7.90
N ARG A 68 -2.90 -4.69 8.45
CA ARG A 68 -2.54 -5.40 9.68
C ARG A 68 -1.25 -6.20 9.52
N ALA A 69 -1.06 -6.87 8.39
CA ALA A 69 0.17 -7.60 8.11
C ALA A 69 1.39 -6.67 8.01
N VAL A 70 1.25 -5.47 7.43
CA VAL A 70 2.29 -4.44 7.43
C VAL A 70 2.59 -3.92 8.85
N GLU A 71 1.57 -3.65 9.68
CA GLU A 71 1.76 -3.23 11.07
C GLU A 71 2.50 -4.26 11.94
N GLU A 72 2.32 -5.54 11.62
CA GLU A 72 2.96 -6.68 12.28
C GLU A 72 4.25 -7.12 11.54
N CYS A 73 4.64 -6.42 10.48
CA CYS A 73 5.84 -6.64 9.69
C CYS A 73 5.92 -8.05 9.07
N ARG A 74 4.75 -8.62 8.75
CA ARG A 74 4.55 -9.91 8.09
C ARG A 74 4.49 -9.72 6.58
N TRP A 75 5.65 -9.42 5.98
CA TRP A 75 5.76 -9.05 4.56
C TRP A 75 5.23 -10.12 3.60
N ASP A 76 5.47 -11.40 3.89
CA ASP A 76 5.00 -12.51 3.04
C ASP A 76 3.47 -12.63 3.03
N ASP A 77 2.81 -12.35 4.16
CA ASP A 77 1.35 -12.37 4.24
C ASP A 77 0.73 -11.27 3.37
N VAL A 78 1.37 -10.09 3.31
CA VAL A 78 0.96 -8.98 2.43
C VAL A 78 1.02 -9.42 0.96
N LEU A 79 2.12 -10.06 0.56
CA LEU A 79 2.31 -10.51 -0.82
C LEU A 79 1.36 -11.66 -1.19
N GLN A 80 1.09 -12.58 -0.27
CA GLN A 80 0.10 -13.63 -0.47
C GLN A 80 -1.31 -13.07 -0.65
N GLU A 81 -1.71 -12.10 0.17
CA GLU A 81 -2.99 -11.43 0.00
C GLU A 81 -3.06 -10.64 -1.31
N ALA A 82 -2.00 -9.90 -1.66
CA ALA A 82 -1.92 -9.17 -2.93
C ALA A 82 -2.05 -10.11 -4.16
N ALA A 83 -1.50 -11.33 -4.10
CA ALA A 83 -1.62 -12.33 -5.16
C ALA A 83 -3.04 -12.94 -5.26
N ARG A 84 -3.81 -12.97 -4.17
CA ARG A 84 -5.17 -13.54 -4.13
C ARG A 84 -6.22 -12.62 -4.71
N VAL A 85 -5.94 -11.32 -4.80
CA VAL A 85 -6.94 -10.32 -5.21
C VAL A 85 -7.22 -10.42 -6.70
N LYS A 86 -8.42 -10.91 -7.03
CA LYS A 86 -8.93 -11.04 -8.40
C LYS A 86 -9.83 -9.85 -8.70
N GLY A 87 -9.31 -8.86 -9.39
CA GLY A 87 -10.07 -7.65 -9.72
C GLY A 87 -9.23 -6.39 -9.60
N PRO A 88 -9.82 -5.22 -9.85
CA PRO A 88 -9.09 -3.97 -9.75
C PRO A 88 -8.75 -3.71 -8.28
N VAL A 89 -7.50 -3.33 -8.03
CA VAL A 89 -6.96 -3.14 -6.68
C VAL A 89 -7.17 -1.70 -6.22
N THR A 90 -7.22 -1.46 -4.91
CA THR A 90 -7.15 -0.07 -4.41
C THR A 90 -5.72 0.44 -4.53
N ARG A 91 -5.56 1.76 -4.57
CA ARG A 91 -4.23 2.37 -4.62
C ARG A 91 -3.45 2.16 -3.31
N GLU A 92 -4.14 2.00 -2.18
CA GLU A 92 -3.51 1.63 -0.91
C GLU A 92 -2.89 0.23 -0.97
N MET A 93 -3.63 -0.75 -1.48
CA MET A 93 -3.15 -2.14 -1.59
C MET A 93 -1.87 -2.23 -2.42
N ILE A 94 -1.77 -1.44 -3.49
CA ILE A 94 -0.55 -1.29 -4.28
C ILE A 94 0.60 -0.82 -3.36
N MET A 95 0.41 0.27 -2.62
CA MET A 95 1.44 0.82 -1.73
C MET A 95 1.82 -0.13 -0.57
N LEU A 96 0.85 -0.83 0.03
CA LEU A 96 1.12 -1.80 1.09
C LEU A 96 1.93 -2.99 0.58
N ARG A 97 1.60 -3.50 -0.61
CA ARG A 97 2.39 -4.52 -1.30
C ARG A 97 3.79 -4.01 -1.64
N ASP A 98 3.89 -2.77 -2.10
CA ASP A 98 5.17 -2.14 -2.42
C ASP A 98 6.09 -2.08 -1.21
N ILE A 99 5.55 -1.72 -0.03
CA ILE A 99 6.29 -1.76 1.24
C ILE A 99 6.82 -3.17 1.53
N ALA A 100 6.01 -4.21 1.32
CA ALA A 100 6.46 -5.59 1.50
C ALA A 100 7.58 -5.98 0.51
N LEU A 101 7.46 -5.59 -0.76
CA LEU A 101 8.50 -5.82 -1.77
C LEU A 101 9.80 -5.06 -1.47
N ILE A 102 9.69 -3.82 -0.98
CA ILE A 102 10.85 -3.02 -0.56
C ILE A 102 11.56 -3.70 0.61
N ASN A 103 10.81 -4.17 1.62
CA ASN A 103 11.38 -4.88 2.77
C ASN A 103 12.03 -6.22 2.40
N ARG A 104 11.61 -6.85 1.29
CA ARG A 104 12.24 -8.05 0.72
C ARG A 104 13.40 -7.75 -0.25
N GLY A 105 13.59 -6.49 -0.66
CA GLY A 105 14.58 -6.14 -1.69
C GLY A 105 14.19 -6.61 -3.10
N GLU A 106 12.89 -6.83 -3.34
CA GLU A 106 12.32 -7.32 -4.61
C GLU A 106 11.50 -6.25 -5.33
N PHE A 107 11.57 -5.00 -4.87
CA PHE A 107 10.76 -3.90 -5.38
C PHE A 107 10.87 -3.71 -6.89
N CYS A 108 12.09 -3.71 -7.42
CA CYS A 108 12.34 -3.52 -8.84
C CYS A 108 12.28 -4.83 -9.66
N SER A 109 12.19 -6.00 -9.02
CA SER A 109 12.18 -7.29 -9.71
C SER A 109 10.80 -7.94 -9.79
N ALA A 110 9.91 -7.64 -8.85
CA ALA A 110 8.61 -8.32 -8.74
C ALA A 110 7.39 -7.40 -8.78
N ARG A 111 7.52 -6.07 -8.65
CA ARG A 111 6.37 -5.13 -8.60
C ARG A 111 5.37 -5.33 -9.74
N TYR A 112 5.85 -5.54 -10.97
CA TYR A 112 4.97 -5.63 -12.14
C TYR A 112 4.34 -7.00 -12.30
N THR A 113 4.78 -8.01 -11.56
CA THR A 113 4.15 -9.35 -11.54
C THR A 113 2.78 -9.36 -10.87
N TYR A 114 2.51 -8.37 -10.01
CA TYR A 114 1.22 -8.19 -9.33
C TYR A 114 0.32 -7.23 -10.10
N ASN A 115 -0.99 -7.33 -9.85
CA ASN A 115 -1.94 -6.43 -10.46
C ASN A 115 -1.71 -4.97 -10.01
N ASN A 116 -1.38 -4.09 -10.97
CA ASN A 116 -1.19 -2.65 -10.76
C ASN A 116 -2.35 -1.80 -11.28
N GLN A 117 -3.41 -2.43 -11.80
CA GLN A 117 -4.59 -1.73 -12.28
C GLN A 117 -5.44 -1.27 -11.09
N SER A 118 -5.21 -0.03 -10.67
CA SER A 118 -6.06 0.59 -9.66
C SER A 118 -7.37 1.08 -10.26
N VAL A 119 -8.47 0.94 -9.52
CA VAL A 119 -9.68 1.71 -9.86
C VAL A 119 -9.34 3.20 -9.69
N PRO A 120 -9.64 4.08 -10.65
CA PRO A 120 -9.55 5.52 -10.40
C PRO A 120 -10.42 5.86 -9.17
N PRO A 121 -10.01 6.82 -8.33
CA PRO A 121 -10.80 7.23 -7.18
C PRO A 121 -12.21 7.60 -7.67
N LEU A 122 -13.22 6.95 -7.10
CA LEU A 122 -14.62 7.24 -7.43
C LEU A 122 -14.90 8.72 -7.11
N PRO A 123 -15.73 9.42 -7.91
CA PRO A 123 -16.04 10.83 -7.66
C PRO A 123 -16.53 11.06 -6.23
N ILE A 124 -16.12 12.19 -5.65
CA ILE A 124 -16.23 12.59 -4.22
C ILE A 124 -17.65 12.48 -3.63
N ASN A 125 -18.68 12.41 -4.47
CA ASN A 125 -20.07 12.51 -4.07
C ASN A 125 -20.78 11.17 -3.83
N ASP A 126 -20.14 10.03 -4.14
CA ASP A 126 -20.74 8.72 -3.94
C ASP A 126 -19.97 7.93 -2.87
N SER A 127 -20.64 7.69 -1.74
CA SER A 127 -20.26 6.88 -0.58
C SER A 127 -19.14 7.42 0.32
N VAL A 128 -19.16 6.99 1.60
CA VAL A 128 -18.09 7.21 2.59
C VAL A 128 -16.82 6.50 2.09
N GLN A 129 -16.07 7.15 1.22
CA GLN A 129 -14.79 6.64 0.75
C GLN A 129 -13.75 6.83 1.84
N ILE A 130 -13.29 5.73 2.42
CA ILE A 130 -12.12 5.77 3.27
C ILE A 130 -10.92 5.90 2.34
N ARG A 131 -10.27 7.07 2.37
CA ARG A 131 -9.11 7.35 1.53
C ARG A 131 -7.85 6.77 2.18
N ILE A 132 -6.81 6.55 1.38
CA ILE A 132 -5.45 6.22 1.86
C ILE A 132 -5.01 7.13 3.00
N LYS A 133 -5.32 8.42 2.88
CA LYS A 133 -5.02 9.42 3.91
C LYS A 133 -5.62 9.05 5.28
N ASP A 134 -6.83 8.50 5.28
CA ASP A 134 -7.65 8.23 6.45
C ASP A 134 -7.37 6.83 7.03
N GLN A 135 -6.73 5.91 6.28
CA GLN A 135 -6.52 4.51 6.67
C GLN A 135 -5.06 4.12 6.96
N ALA A 136 -4.13 4.31 6.02
CA ALA A 136 -2.76 3.82 6.17
C ALA A 136 -1.66 4.84 5.86
N SER A 137 -1.98 6.11 5.60
CA SER A 137 -0.96 7.10 5.22
C SER A 137 0.20 7.22 6.21
N ASP A 138 -0.08 7.21 7.51
CA ASP A 138 0.93 7.22 8.57
C ASP A 138 1.83 5.99 8.53
N LEU A 139 1.25 4.81 8.34
CA LEU A 139 1.97 3.54 8.17
C LEU A 139 2.85 3.55 6.92
N ILE A 140 2.33 4.07 5.82
CA ILE A 140 3.05 4.17 4.55
C ILE A 140 4.25 5.11 4.71
N TYR A 141 4.04 6.33 5.23
CA TYR A 141 5.13 7.28 5.46
C TYR A 141 6.21 6.72 6.37
N PHE A 142 5.83 6.07 7.47
CA PHE A 142 6.78 5.43 8.38
C PHE A 142 7.64 4.39 7.66
N ASN A 143 7.02 3.53 6.83
CA ASN A 143 7.76 2.49 6.10
C ASN A 143 8.72 3.05 5.05
N TYR A 144 8.48 4.26 4.55
CA TYR A 144 9.38 4.99 3.66
C TYR A 144 10.43 5.84 4.42
N GLY A 145 10.53 5.72 5.75
CA GLY A 145 11.47 6.49 6.57
C GLY A 145 11.06 7.94 6.82
N GLU A 146 9.83 8.32 6.46
CA GLU A 146 9.31 9.69 6.55
C GLU A 146 8.59 9.94 7.89
N THR A 147 9.33 9.94 8.99
CA THR A 147 8.75 10.03 10.33
C THR A 147 7.99 11.34 10.57
N VAL A 148 8.42 12.44 9.97
CA VAL A 148 7.76 13.75 10.09
C VAL A 148 6.33 13.70 9.51
N PHE A 149 6.17 13.13 8.31
CA PHE A 149 4.85 12.94 7.71
C PHE A 149 4.03 11.90 8.47
N ALA A 150 4.65 10.80 8.92
CA ALA A 150 3.98 9.79 9.71
C ALA A 150 3.42 10.35 11.03
N ILE A 151 4.22 11.14 11.77
CA ILE A 151 3.81 11.81 13.00
C ILE A 151 2.69 12.81 12.70
N ARG A 152 2.81 13.62 11.65
CA ARG A 152 1.75 14.57 11.25
C ARG A 152 0.43 13.84 11.00
N ARG A 153 0.44 12.78 10.19
CA ARG A 153 -0.77 12.00 9.86
C ARG A 153 -1.34 11.28 11.09
N ALA A 154 -0.48 10.75 11.94
CA ALA A 154 -0.88 10.18 13.23
C ALA A 154 -1.58 11.23 14.11
N MET A 155 -1.02 12.44 14.24
CA MET A 155 -1.62 13.52 15.02
C MET A 155 -2.93 14.03 14.43
N GLU A 156 -3.02 14.19 13.10
CA GLU A 156 -4.27 14.52 12.40
C GLU A 156 -5.37 13.48 12.73
N ARG A 157 -5.02 12.18 12.68
CA ARG A 157 -5.94 11.10 13.08
C ARG A 157 -6.35 11.20 14.54
N CYS A 158 -5.42 11.48 15.45
CA CYS A 158 -5.73 11.73 16.87
C CYS A 158 -6.71 12.89 17.06
N MET A 159 -6.58 13.96 16.26
CA MET A 159 -7.48 15.11 16.33
C MET A 159 -8.88 14.79 15.81
N HIS A 160 -8.98 14.00 14.74
CA HIS A 160 -10.27 13.65 14.14
C HIS A 160 -11.04 12.56 14.91
N TYR A 161 -10.34 11.52 15.38
CA TYR A 161 -10.96 10.32 15.94
C TYR A 161 -10.61 10.06 17.41
N GLY A 162 -9.78 10.92 18.02
CA GLY A 162 -9.23 10.71 19.35
C GLY A 162 -7.99 9.80 19.36
N TYR A 163 -7.37 9.70 20.53
CA TYR A 163 -6.20 8.85 20.72
C TYR A 163 -6.58 7.36 20.65
N SER A 164 -5.97 6.63 19.72
CA SER A 164 -6.12 5.19 19.58
C SER A 164 -4.82 4.44 19.92
N TYR A 165 -4.91 3.14 20.18
CA TYR A 165 -3.72 2.31 20.37
C TYR A 165 -2.84 2.30 19.12
N TYR A 166 -3.46 2.28 17.93
CA TYR A 166 -2.77 2.29 16.64
C TYR A 166 -1.93 3.56 16.49
N THR A 167 -2.53 4.71 16.73
CA THR A 167 -1.82 5.99 16.63
C THR A 167 -0.69 6.10 17.65
N MET A 168 -0.91 5.59 18.87
CA MET A 168 0.13 5.59 19.90
C MET A 168 1.29 4.63 19.55
N ARG A 169 1.02 3.48 18.91
CA ARG A 169 2.07 2.60 18.35
C ARG A 169 2.87 3.33 17.28
N MET A 170 2.20 4.01 16.34
CA MET A 170 2.85 4.77 15.28
C MET A 170 3.76 5.88 15.82
N LEU A 171 3.27 6.68 16.78
CA LEU A 171 4.06 7.72 17.44
C LEU A 171 5.26 7.13 18.20
N THR A 172 5.07 5.97 18.85
CA THR A 172 6.17 5.25 19.51
C THR A 172 7.22 4.79 18.49
N GLN A 173 6.82 4.18 17.38
CA GLN A 173 7.74 3.72 16.34
C GLN A 173 8.53 4.88 15.72
N CYS A 174 7.87 6.01 15.44
CA CYS A 174 8.54 7.21 14.95
C CYS A 174 9.54 7.76 15.98
N ALA A 175 9.17 7.84 17.26
CA ALA A 175 10.07 8.29 18.32
C ALA A 175 11.30 7.38 18.48
N ILE A 176 11.12 6.06 18.34
CA ILE A 176 12.22 5.09 18.34
C ILE A 176 13.17 5.35 17.17
N LEU A 177 12.61 5.52 15.96
CA LEU A 177 13.41 5.75 14.75
C LEU A 177 14.17 7.09 14.79
N ASN A 178 13.55 8.13 15.36
CA ASN A 178 14.16 9.44 15.57
C ASN A 178 15.21 9.46 16.70
N GLY A 179 15.32 8.40 17.51
CA GLY A 179 16.18 8.39 18.70
C GLY A 179 15.64 9.19 19.90
N GLU A 180 14.36 9.56 19.89
CA GLU A 180 13.68 10.32 20.95
C GLU A 180 13.26 9.41 22.11
N LYS A 181 14.24 8.97 22.90
CA LYS A 181 14.05 7.97 23.97
C LYS A 181 12.95 8.34 24.97
N ASP A 182 12.89 9.59 25.42
CA ASP A 182 11.91 10.02 26.43
C ASP A 182 10.47 9.97 25.91
N ASN A 183 10.25 10.37 24.65
CA ASN A 183 8.96 10.30 23.99
C ASN A 183 8.55 8.83 23.79
N ALA A 184 9.46 7.99 23.31
CA ALA A 184 9.21 6.56 23.14
C ALA A 184 8.82 5.88 24.47
N LEU A 185 9.55 6.15 25.57
CA LEU A 185 9.24 5.60 26.90
C LEU A 185 7.90 6.12 27.43
N LYS A 186 7.56 7.38 27.20
CA LYS A 186 6.27 7.96 27.56
C LYS A 186 5.12 7.23 26.86
N TYR A 187 5.22 7.03 25.55
CA TYR A 187 4.18 6.34 24.78
C TYR A 187 4.05 4.86 25.14
N LEU A 188 5.17 4.16 25.35
CA LEU A 188 5.18 2.77 25.85
C LEU A 188 4.50 2.65 27.23
N ARG A 189 4.69 3.63 28.12
CA ARG A 189 4.02 3.66 29.43
C ARG A 189 2.51 3.85 29.31
N LEU A 190 2.04 4.60 28.32
CA LEU A 190 0.60 4.75 28.06
C LEU A 190 0.02 3.45 27.51
N LEU A 191 0.71 2.82 26.54
CA LEU A 191 0.28 1.55 25.95
C LEU A 191 0.26 0.38 26.95
N SER A 192 1.21 0.33 27.88
CA SER A 192 1.31 -0.75 28.87
C SER A 192 0.12 -0.84 29.84
N LYS A 193 -0.65 0.25 29.98
CA LYS A 193 -1.88 0.27 30.77
C LYS A 193 -2.99 -0.59 30.15
N THR A 194 -2.95 -0.84 28.85
CA THR A 194 -3.93 -1.66 28.15
C THR A 194 -3.48 -3.11 28.05
N PHE A 195 -4.37 -4.06 28.39
CA PHE A 195 -4.03 -5.49 28.44
C PHE A 195 -3.54 -6.02 27.08
N PHE A 196 -4.22 -5.66 25.99
CA PHE A 196 -3.93 -6.16 24.65
C PHE A 196 -2.58 -5.70 24.08
N GLN A 197 -2.01 -4.60 24.57
CA GLN A 197 -0.77 -4.01 24.02
C GLN A 197 0.48 -4.36 24.83
N ARG A 198 0.35 -5.08 25.96
CA ARG A 198 1.50 -5.39 26.83
C ARG A 198 2.61 -6.16 26.11
N LYS A 199 2.22 -7.20 25.34
CA LYS A 199 3.17 -8.00 24.56
C LYS A 199 3.96 -7.13 23.58
N TRP A 200 3.26 -6.27 22.83
CA TRP A 200 3.92 -5.36 21.89
C TRP A 200 4.86 -4.37 22.61
N VAL A 201 4.47 -3.85 23.79
CA VAL A 201 5.33 -2.97 24.60
C VAL A 201 6.60 -3.68 25.07
N GLU A 202 6.49 -4.93 25.51
CA GLU A 202 7.64 -5.76 25.91
C GLU A 202 8.58 -6.04 24.74
N GLU A 203 8.04 -6.28 23.54
CA GLU A 203 8.81 -6.46 22.31
C GLU A 203 9.54 -5.17 21.88
N MET A 204 8.92 -4.00 22.06
CA MET A 204 9.50 -2.71 21.64
C MET A 204 10.54 -2.16 22.63
N ARG A 205 10.41 -2.46 23.92
CA ARG A 205 11.26 -1.90 24.99
C ARG A 205 12.77 -2.10 24.77
N PRO A 206 13.29 -3.27 24.37
CA PRO A 206 14.71 -3.47 24.11
C PRO A 206 15.30 -2.54 23.05
N TYR A 207 14.50 -2.11 22.06
CA TYR A 207 14.93 -1.16 21.04
C TYR A 207 15.06 0.27 21.60
N VAL A 208 14.14 0.67 22.50
CA VAL A 208 14.18 1.98 23.18
C VAL A 208 15.34 2.08 24.17
N ASP A 209 15.62 0.98 24.87
CA ASP A 209 16.69 0.93 25.85
C ASP A 209 18.09 0.81 25.20
N GLY A 210 18.16 0.58 23.89
CA GLY A 210 19.40 0.42 23.12
C GLY A 210 20.05 -0.96 23.27
N VAL A 211 19.31 -1.94 23.82
CA VAL A 211 19.78 -3.32 24.03
C VAL A 211 19.77 -4.10 22.71
N LYS A 212 18.76 -3.88 21.86
CA LYS A 212 18.67 -4.49 20.53
C LYS A 212 18.89 -3.45 19.43
N PRO A 213 19.75 -3.71 18.43
CA PRO A 213 19.94 -2.80 17.31
C PRO A 213 18.69 -2.77 16.41
N LEU A 214 18.36 -1.58 15.90
CA LEU A 214 17.20 -1.39 15.03
C LEU A 214 17.33 -2.15 13.69
N GLN A 215 18.56 -2.38 13.21
CA GLN A 215 18.83 -3.13 11.98
C GLN A 215 18.33 -4.58 12.03
N GLU A 216 18.23 -5.18 13.22
CA GLU A 216 17.75 -6.55 13.40
C GLU A 216 16.21 -6.65 13.42
N SER A 217 15.52 -5.52 13.58
CA SER A 217 14.06 -5.52 13.61
C SER A 217 13.48 -5.59 12.20
N ALA A 218 12.58 -6.54 11.96
CA ALA A 218 11.81 -6.60 10.73
C ALA A 218 11.08 -5.27 10.44
N CYS A 219 10.62 -4.57 11.48
CA CYS A 219 9.86 -3.33 11.36
C CYS A 219 10.70 -2.07 11.19
N PHE A 220 11.95 -2.05 11.68
CA PHE A 220 12.78 -0.84 11.65
C PHE A 220 13.93 -0.91 10.65
N ARG A 221 14.36 -2.11 10.22
CA ARG A 221 15.50 -2.30 9.32
C ARG A 221 15.43 -1.42 8.07
N MET A 222 14.32 -1.51 7.35
CA MET A 222 14.16 -0.76 6.10
C MET A 222 13.80 0.71 6.33
N PRO A 223 12.87 1.07 7.23
CA PRO A 223 12.65 2.46 7.60
C PRO A 223 13.91 3.19 8.04
N LEU A 224 14.82 2.53 8.76
CA LEU A 224 16.12 3.09 9.17
C LEU A 224 17.05 3.36 7.98
N LYS A 225 17.06 2.50 6.97
CA LYS A 225 17.85 2.73 5.74
C LYS A 225 17.30 3.87 4.89
N LEU A 226 15.97 4.07 4.96
CA LEU A 226 15.26 5.12 4.24
C LEU A 226 15.22 6.44 5.03
N TYR A 227 15.41 6.37 6.34
CA TYR A 227 15.31 7.49 7.25
C TYR A 227 16.31 8.59 6.89
N ARG A 228 15.82 9.82 6.93
CA ARG A 228 16.63 11.02 6.79
C ARG A 228 16.29 11.97 7.92
N GLU A 229 17.33 12.46 8.58
CA GLU A 229 17.18 13.39 9.69
C GLU A 229 16.43 14.65 9.23
N GLY A 230 15.36 14.97 9.94
CA GLY A 230 14.31 15.91 9.54
C GLY A 230 14.73 17.36 9.52
N THR A 231 15.54 17.74 8.53
CA THR A 231 15.82 19.14 8.18
C THR A 231 14.84 19.70 7.15
N GLU A 232 13.95 18.86 6.62
CA GLU A 232 12.96 19.28 5.63
C GLU A 232 11.78 19.98 6.33
N LEU A 233 11.51 21.22 5.91
CA LEU A 233 10.26 21.91 6.22
C LEU A 233 9.10 20.99 5.84
N VAL A 234 8.13 20.84 6.74
CA VAL A 234 6.91 20.05 6.49
C VAL A 234 6.18 20.65 5.29
N GLY A 235 6.41 20.08 4.11
CA GLY A 235 5.61 20.37 2.93
C GLY A 235 4.17 19.92 3.14
N THR A 236 3.25 20.48 2.35
CA THR A 236 1.94 19.85 2.19
C THR A 236 2.08 18.70 1.19
N ASP A 237 1.49 17.55 1.51
CA ASP A 237 1.35 16.44 0.57
C ASP A 237 0.03 16.55 -0.21
N ASP A 238 -0.80 17.58 0.03
CA ASP A 238 -2.11 17.85 -0.58
C ASP A 238 -3.03 16.62 -0.70
N ASN A 239 -2.86 15.64 0.21
CA ASN A 239 -3.49 14.32 0.18
C ASN A 239 -3.07 13.38 -0.97
N TYR A 240 -2.00 13.71 -1.69
CA TYR A 240 -1.34 12.86 -2.68
C TYR A 240 -0.12 12.14 -2.09
N VAL A 241 -0.38 11.21 -1.16
CA VAL A 241 0.65 10.46 -0.41
C VAL A 241 1.66 9.80 -1.36
N GLU A 242 1.15 9.02 -2.31
CA GLU A 242 1.99 8.25 -3.21
C GLU A 242 2.82 9.14 -4.15
N MET A 243 2.20 10.17 -4.75
CA MET A 243 2.92 11.08 -5.64
C MET A 243 4.03 11.82 -4.88
N THR A 244 3.75 12.25 -3.65
CA THR A 244 4.71 12.95 -2.79
C THR A 244 5.91 12.06 -2.49
N LEU A 245 5.67 10.83 -2.04
CA LEU A 245 6.71 9.84 -1.76
C LEU A 245 7.53 9.49 -3.00
N ASN A 246 6.86 9.17 -4.11
CA ASN A 246 7.55 8.79 -5.34
C ASN A 246 8.41 9.94 -5.88
N LYS A 247 7.92 11.18 -5.87
CA LYS A 247 8.72 12.35 -6.27
C LYS A 247 9.93 12.53 -5.37
N LYS A 248 9.75 12.48 -4.04
CA LYS A 248 10.86 12.64 -3.09
C LYS A 248 11.95 11.59 -3.31
N TRP A 249 11.56 10.32 -3.40
CA TRP A 249 12.51 9.22 -3.60
C TRP A 249 13.16 9.21 -4.98
N MET A 250 12.43 9.61 -6.02
CA MET A 250 12.98 9.72 -7.38
C MET A 250 14.13 10.74 -7.48
N TYR A 251 14.10 11.83 -6.72
CA TYR A 251 15.21 12.82 -6.67
C TYR A 251 16.28 12.48 -5.63
N THR A 252 16.03 11.47 -4.79
CA THR A 252 16.92 11.13 -3.70
C THR A 252 18.11 10.31 -4.19
N LEU A 253 19.32 10.83 -3.94
CA LEU A 253 20.57 10.07 -4.10
C LEU A 253 20.97 9.48 -2.75
N THR A 254 21.23 8.18 -2.73
CA THR A 254 21.67 7.43 -1.54
C THR A 254 22.92 6.61 -1.85
N THR A 255 23.59 6.11 -0.82
CA THR A 255 24.70 5.15 -0.93
C THR A 255 24.28 3.75 -0.49
N ASP A 256 23.14 3.58 0.20
CA ASP A 256 22.64 2.27 0.60
C ASP A 256 22.04 1.53 -0.62
N PRO A 257 22.49 0.30 -0.91
CA PRO A 257 22.03 -0.47 -2.07
C PRO A 257 20.53 -0.75 -2.12
N GLU A 258 19.89 -0.97 -0.97
CA GLU A 258 18.45 -1.27 -0.90
C GLU A 258 17.62 0.00 -1.02
N ALA A 259 18.02 1.09 -0.36
CA ALA A 259 17.40 2.39 -0.54
C ALA A 259 17.52 2.89 -1.99
N GLN A 260 18.63 2.58 -2.67
CA GLN A 260 18.80 2.92 -4.09
C GLN A 260 17.80 2.18 -4.98
N GLN A 261 17.42 0.94 -4.64
CA GLN A 261 16.34 0.25 -5.35
C GLN A 261 15.00 0.96 -5.19
N VAL A 262 14.71 1.50 -4.01
CA VAL A 262 13.49 2.29 -3.77
C VAL A 262 13.49 3.54 -4.67
N ALA A 263 14.57 4.31 -4.68
CA ALA A 263 14.70 5.51 -5.53
C ALA A 263 14.52 5.18 -7.02
N LEU A 264 15.15 4.10 -7.50
CA LEU A 264 15.05 3.62 -8.88
C LEU A 264 13.62 3.18 -9.23
N GLY A 265 12.97 2.40 -8.36
CA GLY A 265 11.60 1.95 -8.56
C GLY A 265 10.60 3.11 -8.56
N CYS A 266 10.79 4.11 -7.68
CA CYS A 266 10.01 5.34 -7.68
C CYS A 266 10.16 6.12 -8.99
N ALA A 267 11.37 6.20 -9.57
CA ALA A 267 11.58 6.82 -10.87
C ALA A 267 10.83 6.09 -12.00
N MET A 268 10.79 4.75 -11.96
CA MET A 268 10.00 3.95 -12.91
C MET A 268 8.50 4.22 -12.80
N ILE A 269 7.97 4.30 -11.57
CA ILE A 269 6.54 4.60 -11.33
C ILE A 269 6.17 5.99 -11.84
N MET A 270 7.04 6.98 -11.60
CA MET A 270 6.84 8.36 -12.05
C MET A 270 7.04 8.54 -13.55
N ARG A 271 7.66 7.57 -14.25
CA ARG A 271 7.93 7.58 -15.69
C ARG A 271 8.79 8.76 -16.15
N ASP A 272 9.55 9.37 -15.24
CA ASP A 272 10.48 10.45 -15.54
C ASP A 272 11.79 9.86 -16.07
N GLN A 273 12.04 10.03 -17.38
CA GLN A 273 13.23 9.47 -18.03
C GLN A 273 14.52 10.01 -17.45
N ARG A 274 14.58 11.32 -17.18
CA ARG A 274 15.81 11.96 -16.72
C ARG A 274 16.19 11.42 -15.36
N CYS A 275 15.23 11.31 -14.46
CA CYS A 275 15.44 10.78 -13.14
C CYS A 275 15.71 9.27 -13.19
N PHE A 276 15.00 8.51 -14.04
CA PHE A 276 15.25 7.09 -14.23
C PHE A 276 16.71 6.81 -14.59
N TRP A 277 17.26 7.47 -15.62
CA TRP A 277 18.65 7.26 -16.04
C TRP A 277 19.67 7.73 -15.00
N SER A 278 19.38 8.83 -14.29
CA SER A 278 20.18 9.26 -13.14
C SER A 278 20.26 8.16 -12.06
N GLN A 279 19.11 7.54 -11.75
CA GLN A 279 19.03 6.47 -10.75
C GLN A 279 19.62 5.14 -11.25
N VAL A 280 19.56 4.84 -12.55
CA VAL A 280 20.24 3.68 -13.16
C VAL A 280 21.74 3.82 -13.04
N GLN A 281 22.30 4.98 -13.39
CA GLN A 281 23.73 5.24 -13.24
C GLN A 281 24.15 5.08 -11.77
N ARG A 282 23.38 5.67 -10.85
CA ARG A 282 23.67 5.57 -9.42
C ARG A 282 23.59 4.14 -8.91
N TYR A 283 22.61 3.36 -9.37
CA TYR A 283 22.50 1.95 -9.04
C TYR A 283 23.71 1.15 -9.52
N TYR A 284 24.18 1.40 -10.74
CA TYR A 284 25.37 0.78 -11.31
C TYR A 284 26.64 1.11 -10.50
N GLU A 285 26.79 2.36 -10.08
CA GLU A 285 27.94 2.80 -9.26
C GLU A 285 28.00 2.05 -7.91
N ILE A 286 26.85 1.82 -7.28
CA ILE A 286 26.74 1.16 -5.97
C ILE A 286 26.79 -0.38 -6.09
N ASN A 287 26.24 -0.95 -7.16
CA ASN A 287 26.04 -2.39 -7.32
C ASN A 287 26.76 -2.96 -8.55
N ARG A 288 28.02 -2.59 -8.78
CA ARG A 288 28.78 -2.97 -9.99
C ARG A 288 28.76 -4.47 -10.32
N ASP A 289 28.77 -5.32 -9.29
CA ASP A 289 28.85 -6.78 -9.46
C ASP A 289 27.47 -7.46 -9.54
N LYS A 290 26.37 -6.71 -9.37
CA LYS A 290 25.02 -7.27 -9.41
C LYS A 290 24.34 -6.97 -10.75
N ALA A 291 23.64 -7.98 -11.27
CA ALA A 291 22.75 -7.76 -12.40
C ALA A 291 21.63 -6.80 -12.02
N PHE A 292 21.19 -5.98 -12.98
CA PHE A 292 20.02 -5.13 -12.78
C PHE A 292 18.76 -5.99 -12.55
N PRO A 293 17.82 -5.52 -11.71
CA PRO A 293 16.53 -6.18 -11.54
C PRO A 293 15.78 -6.31 -12.88
N THR A 294 15.00 -7.39 -13.03
CA THR A 294 14.29 -7.74 -14.28
C THR A 294 13.52 -6.57 -14.88
N HIS A 295 12.67 -5.90 -14.10
CA HIS A 295 11.84 -4.83 -14.64
C HIS A 295 12.63 -3.54 -14.94
N VAL A 296 13.79 -3.35 -14.31
CA VAL A 296 14.71 -2.26 -14.68
C VAL A 296 15.31 -2.54 -16.05
N GLN A 297 15.72 -3.79 -16.31
CA GLN A 297 16.20 -4.20 -17.63
C GLN A 297 15.13 -3.98 -18.71
N GLU A 298 13.88 -4.40 -18.43
CA GLU A 298 12.74 -4.15 -19.32
C GLU A 298 12.55 -2.65 -19.59
N ALA A 299 12.62 -1.81 -18.54
CA ALA A 299 12.49 -0.36 -18.67
C ALA A 299 13.61 0.28 -19.49
N MET A 300 14.86 -0.14 -19.28
CA MET A 300 16.00 0.35 -20.06
C MET A 300 15.85 0.03 -21.55
N LEU A 301 15.48 -1.21 -21.90
CA LEU A 301 15.25 -1.61 -23.29
C LEU A 301 14.10 -0.80 -23.90
N PHE A 302 13.00 -0.64 -23.18
CA PHE A 302 11.84 0.10 -23.65
C PHE A 302 12.13 1.58 -23.88
N ASP A 303 12.81 2.24 -22.95
CA ASP A 303 13.17 3.66 -23.07
C ASP A 303 14.16 3.94 -24.21
N VAL A 304 15.18 3.11 -24.40
CA VAL A 304 16.18 3.31 -25.46
C VAL A 304 15.58 3.07 -26.84
N TYR A 305 14.90 1.94 -27.03
CA TYR A 305 14.51 1.49 -28.37
C TYR A 305 13.11 1.97 -28.78
N GLU A 306 12.11 1.92 -27.90
CA GLU A 306 10.73 2.30 -28.25
C GLU A 306 10.50 3.81 -28.07
N ARG A 307 11.08 4.42 -27.03
CA ARG A 307 11.01 5.88 -26.84
C ARG A 307 12.13 6.65 -27.55
N LYS A 308 12.97 5.94 -28.32
CA LYS A 308 14.03 6.47 -29.21
C LYS A 308 14.95 7.46 -28.50
N MET A 309 15.40 7.15 -27.29
CA MET A 309 16.26 8.04 -26.52
C MET A 309 17.67 8.09 -27.12
N PRO A 310 18.09 9.20 -27.75
CA PRO A 310 19.37 9.25 -28.45
C PRO A 310 20.54 9.35 -27.44
N GLY A 311 21.66 8.70 -27.75
CA GLY A 311 22.93 8.89 -27.03
C GLY A 311 23.15 7.99 -25.81
N ILE A 312 22.23 7.07 -25.50
CA ILE A 312 22.42 6.07 -24.43
C ILE A 312 22.96 4.78 -25.01
N ASN A 313 24.15 4.37 -24.56
CA ASN A 313 24.74 3.07 -24.91
C ASN A 313 24.54 2.07 -23.76
N LEU A 314 23.87 0.95 -24.06
CA LEU A 314 23.58 -0.12 -23.10
C LEU A 314 24.70 -1.16 -22.92
N SER A 315 25.87 -0.99 -23.54
CA SER A 315 27.00 -1.95 -23.45
C SER A 315 27.47 -2.25 -22.01
N PHE A 316 27.19 -1.37 -21.05
CA PHE A 316 27.54 -1.58 -19.64
C PHE A 316 26.59 -2.55 -18.91
N VAL A 317 25.45 -2.88 -19.51
CA VAL A 317 24.44 -3.76 -18.93
C VAL A 317 24.57 -5.17 -19.48
N LYS A 318 24.73 -6.15 -18.59
CA LYS A 318 24.57 -7.56 -18.93
C LYS A 318 23.09 -7.94 -18.78
N PHE A 319 22.38 -7.99 -19.90
CA PHE A 319 20.97 -8.38 -19.91
C PHE A 319 20.79 -9.89 -19.71
N ASP A 320 19.71 -10.26 -19.04
CA ASP A 320 19.22 -11.65 -19.04
C ASP A 320 18.64 -11.98 -20.42
N GLU A 321 19.05 -13.11 -20.99
CA GLU A 321 18.57 -13.61 -22.28
C GLU A 321 17.05 -13.74 -22.32
N ARG A 322 16.43 -14.10 -21.18
CA ARG A 322 14.97 -14.19 -21.04
C ARG A 322 14.31 -12.83 -21.22
N VAL A 323 14.90 -11.77 -20.66
CA VAL A 323 14.39 -10.40 -20.77
C VAL A 323 14.51 -9.92 -22.23
N LEU A 324 15.63 -10.18 -22.89
CA LEU A 324 15.83 -9.83 -24.30
C LEU A 324 14.83 -10.55 -25.22
N ALA A 325 14.66 -11.86 -25.03
CA ALA A 325 13.70 -12.65 -25.80
C ALA A 325 12.26 -12.17 -25.58
N ARG A 326 11.90 -11.87 -24.33
CA ARG A 326 10.58 -11.36 -23.97
C ARG A 326 10.32 -9.97 -24.55
N TYR A 327 11.30 -9.07 -24.48
CA TYR A 327 11.23 -7.73 -25.07
C TYR A 327 11.03 -7.81 -26.60
N LYS A 328 11.79 -8.66 -27.29
CA LYS A 328 11.63 -8.87 -28.73
C LYS A 328 10.22 -9.37 -29.07
N SER A 329 9.75 -10.39 -28.36
CA SER A 329 8.40 -10.92 -28.58
C SER A 329 7.30 -9.89 -28.29
N PHE A 330 7.48 -9.03 -27.28
CA PHE A 330 6.55 -7.95 -26.97
C PHE A 330 6.48 -6.93 -28.10
N THR A 331 7.64 -6.46 -28.58
CA THR A 331 7.72 -5.44 -29.64
C THR A 331 7.22 -5.94 -30.98
N ASP A 332 7.50 -7.20 -31.35
CA ASP A 332 6.99 -7.82 -32.58
C ASP A 332 5.45 -7.87 -32.57
N ARG A 333 4.83 -8.31 -31.46
CA ARG A 333 3.37 -8.33 -31.30
C ARG A 333 2.77 -6.92 -31.23
N LEU A 334 3.42 -6.01 -30.53
CA LEU A 334 2.98 -4.61 -30.45
C LEU A 334 2.91 -3.99 -31.86
N ARG A 335 3.96 -4.15 -32.68
CA ARG A 335 3.99 -3.65 -34.06
C ARG A 335 2.94 -4.34 -34.93
N GLN A 336 2.73 -5.64 -34.76
CA GLN A 336 1.67 -6.37 -35.45
C GLN A 336 0.29 -5.77 -35.13
N TYR A 337 -0.06 -5.59 -33.85
CA TYR A 337 -1.37 -5.04 -33.48
C TYR A 337 -1.54 -3.57 -33.89
N VAL A 338 -0.49 -2.76 -33.81
CA VAL A 338 -0.51 -1.39 -34.33
C VAL A 338 -0.74 -1.37 -35.84
N SER A 339 -0.10 -2.28 -36.60
CA SER A 339 -0.29 -2.39 -38.06
C SER A 339 -1.71 -2.84 -38.45
N GLN A 340 -2.40 -3.55 -37.54
CA GLN A 340 -3.80 -3.96 -37.70
C GLN A 340 -4.79 -2.84 -37.33
N GLY A 341 -4.31 -1.67 -36.91
CA GLY A 341 -5.16 -0.54 -36.55
C GLY A 341 -5.92 -0.70 -35.23
N MET A 342 -5.47 -1.60 -34.35
CA MET A 342 -6.09 -1.80 -33.04
C MET A 342 -5.92 -0.56 -32.15
N SER A 343 -6.94 -0.23 -31.35
CA SER A 343 -6.85 0.85 -30.36
C SER A 343 -5.92 0.46 -29.20
N GLY A 344 -5.37 1.46 -28.49
CA GLY A 344 -4.45 1.21 -27.36
C GLY A 344 -5.06 0.30 -26.27
N GLU A 345 -6.35 0.42 -26.02
CA GLU A 345 -7.06 -0.44 -25.06
C GLU A 345 -7.17 -1.89 -25.55
N GLN A 346 -7.47 -2.09 -26.85
CA GLN A 346 -7.53 -3.42 -27.45
C GLN A 346 -6.15 -4.09 -27.43
N ILE A 347 -5.09 -3.34 -27.74
CA ILE A 347 -3.70 -3.80 -27.65
C ILE A 347 -3.36 -4.21 -26.22
N GLY A 348 -3.70 -3.36 -25.24
CA GLY A 348 -3.47 -3.65 -23.82
C GLY A 348 -4.17 -4.93 -23.36
N ARG A 349 -5.43 -5.14 -23.75
CA ARG A 349 -6.17 -6.38 -23.43
C ARG A 349 -5.56 -7.61 -24.12
N ALA A 350 -5.13 -7.49 -25.38
CA ALA A 350 -4.55 -8.59 -26.14
C ALA A 350 -3.16 -9.01 -25.65
N LEU A 351 -2.34 -8.07 -25.18
CA LEU A 351 -1.00 -8.35 -24.66
C LEU A 351 -0.99 -8.83 -23.20
N ARG A 352 -2.07 -8.56 -22.43
CA ARG A 352 -2.14 -8.87 -21.00
C ARG A 352 -1.85 -10.33 -20.63
N PRO A 353 -2.38 -11.35 -21.33
CA PRO A 353 -2.16 -12.75 -20.93
C PRO A 353 -0.69 -13.18 -20.95
N GLU A 354 0.13 -12.55 -21.78
CA GLU A 354 1.52 -12.95 -22.01
C GLU A 354 2.55 -11.97 -21.41
N PHE A 355 2.17 -10.69 -21.29
CA PHE A 355 3.07 -9.61 -20.83
C PHE A 355 2.52 -8.81 -19.66
N GLY A 356 1.36 -9.17 -19.09
CA GLY A 356 0.70 -8.42 -18.02
C GLY A 356 1.52 -8.27 -16.74
N ASP A 357 2.56 -9.08 -16.59
CA ASP A 357 3.54 -9.10 -15.50
C ASP A 357 4.80 -8.27 -15.78
N THR A 358 4.86 -7.52 -16.90
CA THR A 358 6.04 -6.76 -17.34
C THR A 358 5.88 -5.26 -17.18
N TYR A 359 7.00 -4.54 -17.02
CA TYR A 359 7.01 -3.08 -17.03
C TYR A 359 6.46 -2.50 -18.34
N MET A 360 6.83 -3.11 -19.47
CA MET A 360 6.47 -2.63 -20.81
C MET A 360 4.96 -2.59 -21.02
N TRP A 361 4.27 -3.65 -20.59
CA TRP A 361 2.82 -3.69 -20.68
C TRP A 361 2.16 -2.68 -19.73
N ASP A 362 2.61 -2.57 -18.48
CA ASP A 362 2.08 -1.60 -17.52
C ASP A 362 2.25 -0.15 -18.02
N TYR A 363 3.40 0.13 -18.64
CA TYR A 363 3.68 1.41 -19.29
C TYR A 363 2.64 1.72 -20.38
N CYS A 364 2.50 0.82 -21.35
CA CYS A 364 1.58 0.99 -22.48
C CYS A 364 0.09 1.01 -22.06
N ALA A 365 -0.31 0.12 -21.15
CA ALA A 365 -1.70 -0.02 -20.72
C ALA A 365 -2.21 1.26 -20.03
N LEU A 366 -1.39 1.89 -19.19
CA LEU A 366 -1.77 3.13 -18.51
C LEU A 366 -1.68 4.36 -19.44
N SER A 367 -0.78 4.37 -20.42
CA SER A 367 -0.74 5.43 -21.44
C SER A 367 -1.95 5.39 -22.38
N ALA A 368 -2.57 4.22 -22.58
CA ALA A 368 -3.82 4.07 -23.32
C ALA A 368 -5.07 4.49 -22.52
N VAL A 369 -4.98 4.59 -21.18
CA VAL A 369 -6.05 5.07 -20.30
C VAL A 369 -6.04 6.60 -20.19
N GLN A 370 -4.88 7.25 -20.36
CA GLN A 370 -4.74 8.72 -20.33
C GLN A 370 -5.11 9.43 -21.64
N THR A 371 -5.42 8.68 -22.71
CA THR A 371 -5.86 9.22 -24.01
C THR A 371 -7.38 9.25 -24.20
N ASN A 372 -8.14 8.93 -23.15
CA ASN A 372 -9.58 9.18 -23.02
C ASN A 372 -9.81 10.18 -21.87
#